data_AF-A0A661J416-F1
#
_entry.id   AF-A0A661J416-F1
#
_cell.length_a   1.000
_cell.length_b   1.000
_cell.length_c   1.000
_cell.angle_alpha   90.00
_cell.angle_beta   90.00
_cell.angle_gamma   90.00
#
_symmetry.space_group_name_H-M   'P 1'
#
loop_
_entity.id
_entity.type
_entity.pdbx_description
1 polymer ?
#
loop_
_entity_poly.entity_id
_entity_poly.type
_entity_poly.pdbx_seq_one_letter_code
_entity_poly.pdbx_strand_id
1 'polypeptide(L)'
;MKHKLIILLFILFPFFILTSLVSAASNVYVVSTYPKLNQNDVSYMLDKIQVTFNVPMKTNSYSFVVAGPGETPEITGNPWFKDEYTCILPVKLKPDKLYSIGINSQRHKGFRSKDGIPAIPFVLIFRTVSTTPPKNLPLPRKTSFGASTRENRLQSISRSTNVFNKPTIQRATIPKIVIYKLYFDRTEGAFWVLIPSGWGYKGGVVRKLFQVPRFNFEVYHPNGWGYYRYIPTPRYLPPLPFRPAGSIDEYGNVYLPLMSPVNYLTQVVVPQLYKNSSAKILGSKELPQVVQSFRNFYQLIGLTVSQFQAASITLDIIENQSHYIDRLITIMLIYQMPQLNSYAWETILTQIRLLKDKEKEIEPILMTSLSSFQINPNWLIRLAKAEQVRGAMAMKYQEEILAIHERMYNHRAMVNDEISRSITLELGDQAEYFDPQTGEKRTLISTFNNTWTNGNGIFIQSNDPNFNPNDPSIRQRFNLTGNFRMMRRR
;
A
#
# COMPACT_ATOMS: atom_id res chain seq x y z
N MET A 1 -0.38 -18.76 -35.97
CA MET A 1 0.04 -17.50 -35.30
C MET A 1 -1.06 -16.80 -34.49
N LYS A 2 -2.35 -16.85 -34.87
CA LYS A 2 -3.43 -16.13 -34.15
C LYS A 2 -3.62 -16.52 -32.65
N HIS A 3 -3.30 -17.75 -32.24
CA HIS A 3 -3.46 -18.20 -30.84
C HIS A 3 -2.46 -17.62 -29.83
N LYS A 4 -1.30 -17.09 -30.25
CA LYS A 4 -0.35 -16.44 -29.30
C LYS A 4 -0.91 -15.14 -28.70
N LEU A 5 -1.90 -14.51 -29.33
CA LEU A 5 -2.56 -13.31 -28.79
C LEU A 5 -3.55 -13.64 -27.67
N ILE A 6 -4.23 -14.79 -27.76
CA ILE A 6 -5.29 -15.20 -26.82
C ILE A 6 -4.69 -15.73 -25.51
N ILE A 7 -3.45 -16.22 -25.52
CA ILE A 7 -2.74 -16.57 -24.28
C ILE A 7 -2.31 -15.30 -23.51
N LEU A 8 -2.21 -14.14 -24.19
CA LEU A 8 -1.96 -12.85 -23.52
C LEU A 8 -3.16 -12.33 -22.71
N LEU A 9 -4.35 -12.93 -22.82
CA LEU A 9 -5.57 -12.46 -22.12
C LEU A 9 -5.52 -12.63 -20.58
N PHE A 10 -4.59 -13.44 -20.06
CA PHE A 10 -4.40 -13.67 -18.62
C PHE A 10 -3.05 -13.15 -18.07
N ILE A 11 -2.20 -12.55 -18.91
CA ILE A 11 -0.75 -12.55 -18.68
C ILE A 11 -0.18 -11.45 -17.76
N LEU A 12 -0.96 -10.43 -17.39
CA LEU A 12 -0.47 -9.34 -16.55
C LEU A 12 -1.46 -9.06 -15.41
N PHE A 13 -1.06 -9.41 -14.18
CA PHE A 13 -1.71 -8.96 -12.95
C PHE A 13 -0.70 -8.66 -11.85
N PRO A 14 -0.24 -7.40 -11.77
CA PRO A 14 0.14 -6.86 -10.47
C PRO A 14 -0.27 -5.39 -10.26
N PHE A 15 -1.14 -5.20 -9.25
CA PHE A 15 -1.10 -4.09 -8.28
C PHE A 15 -1.55 -2.66 -8.61
N PHE A 16 -1.86 -1.95 -7.51
CA PHE A 16 -2.85 -0.87 -7.30
C PHE A 16 -2.29 0.28 -6.46
N ILE A 17 -2.86 1.46 -6.65
CA ILE A 17 -3.23 2.35 -5.53
C ILE A 17 -4.65 2.86 -5.73
N LEU A 18 -5.41 2.90 -4.63
CA LEU A 18 -6.63 3.70 -4.50
C LEU A 18 -6.25 5.04 -3.84
N THR A 19 -6.21 6.14 -4.61
CA THR A 19 -6.25 7.50 -4.04
C THR A 19 -7.66 8.07 -4.16
N SER A 20 -8.59 7.50 -3.40
CA SER A 20 -9.85 8.16 -3.08
C SER A 20 -9.92 8.38 -1.58
N LEU A 21 -10.08 9.65 -1.20
CA LEU A 21 -10.78 9.95 0.04
C LEU A 21 -12.19 9.35 -0.09
N VAL A 22 -12.50 8.38 0.76
CA VAL A 22 -13.86 7.86 0.91
C VAL A 22 -14.22 7.99 2.38
N SER A 23 -15.42 8.51 2.61
CA SER A 23 -16.03 8.74 3.91
C SER A 23 -15.84 7.57 4.89
N ALA A 24 -15.77 7.89 6.18
CA ALA A 24 -15.48 6.98 7.27
C ALA A 24 -16.63 5.96 7.53
N ALA A 25 -16.79 5.01 6.61
CA ALA A 25 -17.48 3.76 6.89
C ALA A 25 -16.55 2.89 7.75
N SER A 26 -16.98 2.59 8.98
CA SER A 26 -16.31 1.64 9.87
C SER A 26 -16.40 0.23 9.27
N ASN A 27 -15.34 -0.17 8.57
CA ASN A 27 -15.29 -1.45 7.87
C ASN A 27 -15.46 -2.64 8.84
N VAL A 28 -16.45 -3.48 8.57
CA VAL A 28 -16.73 -4.73 9.29
C VAL A 28 -16.01 -5.88 8.59
N TYR A 29 -15.24 -6.70 9.32
CA TYR A 29 -14.45 -7.79 8.74
C TYR A 29 -14.06 -8.87 9.75
N VAL A 30 -13.68 -10.04 9.23
CA VAL A 30 -13.12 -11.15 10.00
C VAL A 30 -11.68 -10.82 10.45
N VAL A 31 -11.46 -10.79 11.76
CA VAL A 31 -10.14 -10.60 12.41
C VAL A 31 -9.37 -11.91 12.49
N SER A 32 -10.04 -12.99 12.88
CA SER A 32 -9.42 -14.30 13.06
C SER A 32 -10.38 -15.44 12.74
N THR A 33 -9.80 -16.60 12.43
CA THR A 33 -10.52 -17.86 12.18
C THR A 33 -9.81 -19.01 12.88
N TYR A 34 -10.58 -20.02 13.25
CA TYR A 34 -10.07 -21.34 13.59
C TYR A 34 -10.84 -22.39 12.77
N PRO A 35 -10.19 -23.21 11.92
CA PRO A 35 -8.76 -23.20 11.59
C PRO A 35 -8.26 -21.86 11.07
N LYS A 36 -6.95 -21.61 11.19
CA LYS A 36 -6.36 -20.41 10.61
C LYS A 36 -6.40 -20.48 9.08
N LEU A 37 -6.56 -19.34 8.43
CA LEU A 37 -6.45 -19.24 6.97
C LEU A 37 -5.11 -19.81 6.48
N ASN A 38 -5.19 -20.68 5.47
CA ASN A 38 -4.09 -21.45 4.87
C ASN A 38 -3.35 -22.40 5.82
N GLN A 39 -3.95 -22.77 6.95
CA GLN A 39 -3.44 -23.82 7.81
C GLN A 39 -3.50 -25.17 7.08
N ASN A 40 -2.39 -25.93 7.06
CA ASN A 40 -2.26 -27.16 6.26
C ASN A 40 -2.24 -28.46 7.08
N ASP A 41 -2.33 -28.34 8.41
CA ASP A 41 -2.20 -29.40 9.41
C ASP A 41 -3.46 -29.51 10.30
N VAL A 42 -4.62 -29.17 9.76
CA VAL A 42 -5.88 -29.19 10.52
C VAL A 42 -6.28 -30.62 10.85
N SER A 43 -6.65 -30.89 12.10
CA SER A 43 -7.24 -32.19 12.45
C SER A 43 -8.58 -32.38 11.72
N TYR A 44 -8.74 -33.50 11.02
CA TYR A 44 -10.04 -33.88 10.44
C TYR A 44 -11.09 -34.24 11.50
N MET A 45 -10.69 -34.38 12.77
CA MET A 45 -11.60 -34.51 13.91
C MET A 45 -12.16 -33.16 14.40
N LEU A 46 -11.77 -32.03 13.79
CA LEU A 46 -12.33 -30.73 14.15
C LEU A 46 -13.80 -30.65 13.74
N ASP A 47 -14.66 -30.41 14.73
CA ASP A 47 -16.12 -30.38 14.63
C ASP A 47 -16.72 -28.98 14.42
N LYS A 48 -15.90 -27.92 14.56
CA LYS A 48 -16.35 -26.53 14.60
C LYS A 48 -15.36 -25.58 13.93
N ILE A 49 -15.86 -24.70 13.07
CA ILE A 49 -15.12 -23.52 12.58
C ILE A 49 -15.53 -22.32 13.44
N GLN A 50 -14.55 -21.49 13.86
CA GLN A 50 -14.78 -20.23 14.56
C GLN A 50 -14.42 -19.05 13.65
N VAL A 51 -15.22 -17.98 13.68
CA VAL A 51 -15.05 -16.75 12.89
C VAL A 51 -15.25 -15.54 13.80
N THR A 52 -14.17 -14.79 14.05
CA THR A 52 -14.19 -13.61 14.93
C THR A 52 -14.17 -12.32 14.11
N PHE A 53 -15.03 -11.36 14.41
CA PHE A 53 -15.16 -10.07 13.73
C PHE A 53 -14.53 -8.92 14.54
N ASN A 54 -14.29 -7.78 13.89
CA ASN A 54 -13.64 -6.60 14.51
C ASN A 54 -14.58 -5.69 15.32
N VAL A 55 -15.89 -5.92 15.25
CA VAL A 55 -16.95 -5.14 15.91
C VAL A 55 -18.08 -6.06 16.36
N PRO A 56 -18.94 -5.62 17.31
CA PRO A 56 -20.15 -6.36 17.67
C PRO A 56 -21.08 -6.60 16.49
N MET A 57 -21.56 -7.84 16.35
CA MET A 57 -22.35 -8.33 15.23
C MET A 57 -23.83 -8.52 15.60
N LYS A 58 -24.70 -8.58 14.58
CA LYS A 58 -26.06 -9.10 14.75
C LYS A 58 -26.01 -10.62 14.86
N THR A 59 -26.30 -11.13 16.05
CA THR A 59 -26.15 -12.56 16.39
C THR A 59 -27.18 -13.47 15.70
N ASN A 60 -28.27 -12.90 15.18
CA ASN A 60 -29.33 -13.58 14.44
C ASN A 60 -29.19 -13.50 12.90
N SER A 61 -28.01 -13.12 12.38
CA SER A 61 -27.78 -13.02 10.93
C SER A 61 -26.38 -13.47 10.52
N TYR A 62 -26.32 -14.35 9.52
CA TYR A 62 -25.08 -14.94 9.02
C TYR A 62 -25.22 -15.34 7.55
N SER A 63 -24.10 -15.47 6.85
CA SER A 63 -24.07 -16.05 5.50
C SER A 63 -22.76 -16.80 5.29
N PHE A 64 -22.84 -18.12 5.40
CA PHE A 64 -21.82 -19.03 4.89
C PHE A 64 -22.18 -19.41 3.45
N VAL A 65 -21.20 -19.43 2.56
CA VAL A 65 -21.40 -19.69 1.12
C VAL A 65 -20.31 -20.58 0.56
N VAL A 66 -20.60 -21.29 -0.52
CA VAL A 66 -19.60 -21.99 -1.33
C VAL A 66 -18.69 -20.95 -1.98
N ALA A 67 -17.40 -20.98 -1.66
CA ALA A 67 -16.38 -20.10 -2.22
C ALA A 67 -14.97 -20.69 -2.05
N GLY A 68 -14.06 -20.33 -2.96
CA GLY A 68 -12.66 -20.78 -2.94
C GLY A 68 -12.40 -22.06 -3.74
N PRO A 69 -11.14 -22.57 -3.73
CA PRO A 69 -10.70 -23.70 -4.56
C PRO A 69 -10.79 -25.08 -3.88
N GLY A 70 -11.30 -25.16 -2.65
CA GLY A 70 -11.44 -26.41 -1.88
C GLY A 70 -12.87 -26.96 -1.86
N GLU A 71 -13.04 -28.15 -1.27
CA GLU A 71 -14.35 -28.71 -0.93
C GLU A 71 -15.01 -27.82 0.14
N THR A 72 -16.33 -27.59 0.10
CA THR A 72 -16.99 -26.90 1.21
C THR A 72 -17.20 -27.89 2.36
N PRO A 73 -16.90 -27.54 3.63
CA PRO A 73 -17.16 -28.40 4.78
C PRO A 73 -18.62 -28.88 4.84
N GLU A 74 -18.84 -30.12 5.27
CA GLU A 74 -20.18 -30.64 5.55
C GLU A 74 -20.69 -29.91 6.79
N ILE A 75 -21.69 -29.03 6.64
CA ILE A 75 -22.26 -28.25 7.74
C ILE A 75 -23.21 -29.16 8.53
N THR A 76 -22.92 -29.39 9.81
CA THR A 76 -23.65 -30.37 10.65
C THR A 76 -24.71 -29.76 11.56
N GLY A 77 -24.91 -28.44 11.51
CA GLY A 77 -25.94 -27.75 12.28
C GLY A 77 -25.95 -26.24 12.04
N ASN A 78 -26.87 -25.53 12.70
CA ASN A 78 -27.01 -24.09 12.54
C ASN A 78 -25.80 -23.33 13.13
N PRO A 79 -25.33 -22.26 12.47
CA PRO A 79 -24.36 -21.34 13.07
C PRO A 79 -24.95 -20.62 14.29
N TRP A 80 -24.10 -20.31 15.26
CA TRP A 80 -24.47 -19.49 16.42
C TRP A 80 -23.33 -18.57 16.84
N PHE A 81 -23.65 -17.47 17.52
CA PHE A 81 -22.65 -16.61 18.13
C PHE A 81 -22.41 -17.06 19.58
N LYS A 82 -21.15 -17.29 19.97
CA LYS A 82 -20.78 -17.61 21.37
C LYS A 82 -20.62 -16.35 22.25
N ASP A 83 -20.35 -15.22 21.60
CA ASP A 83 -20.21 -13.88 22.12
C ASP A 83 -20.58 -12.90 20.98
N GLU A 84 -20.61 -11.58 21.21
CA GLU A 84 -21.03 -10.63 20.16
C GLU A 84 -20.04 -10.45 19.00
N TYR A 85 -18.85 -11.06 19.07
CA TYR A 85 -17.78 -10.96 18.06
C TYR A 85 -17.54 -12.28 17.31
N THR A 86 -17.86 -13.43 17.88
CA THR A 86 -17.44 -14.74 17.35
C THR A 86 -18.63 -15.64 17.00
N CYS A 87 -18.75 -15.94 15.70
CA CYS A 87 -19.65 -16.96 15.18
C CYS A 87 -18.96 -18.33 15.13
N ILE A 88 -19.71 -19.38 15.46
CA ILE A 88 -19.29 -20.78 15.40
C ILE A 88 -20.18 -21.51 14.39
N LEU A 89 -19.55 -22.31 13.53
CA LEU A 89 -20.19 -23.14 12.52
C LEU A 89 -19.89 -24.61 12.81
N PRO A 90 -20.87 -25.47 13.11
CA PRO A 90 -20.67 -26.92 13.18
C PRO A 90 -20.28 -27.47 11.80
N VAL A 91 -19.23 -28.28 11.75
CA VAL A 91 -18.75 -28.93 10.52
C VAL A 91 -18.35 -30.38 10.76
N LYS A 92 -18.24 -31.13 9.67
CA LYS A 92 -17.56 -32.42 9.61
C LYS A 92 -16.55 -32.41 8.47
N LEU A 93 -15.37 -32.95 8.75
CA LEU A 93 -14.22 -32.92 7.86
C LEU A 93 -13.74 -34.33 7.54
N LYS A 94 -13.07 -34.47 6.39
CA LYS A 94 -12.41 -35.70 5.92
C LYS A 94 -10.90 -35.49 5.94
N PRO A 95 -10.08 -36.54 6.13
CA PRO A 95 -8.62 -36.47 6.07
C PRO A 95 -8.10 -36.13 4.66
N ASP A 96 -6.91 -35.53 4.60
CA ASP A 96 -6.21 -35.09 3.38
C ASP A 96 -7.07 -34.34 2.35
N LYS A 97 -7.84 -33.36 2.83
CA LYS A 97 -8.71 -32.52 2.00
C LYS A 97 -8.35 -31.05 2.13
N LEU A 98 -8.32 -30.37 0.98
CA LEU A 98 -8.36 -28.91 0.92
C LEU A 98 -9.82 -28.47 1.04
N TYR A 99 -10.12 -27.70 2.07
CA TYR A 99 -11.43 -27.11 2.34
C TYR A 99 -11.44 -25.62 2.02
N SER A 100 -12.58 -25.10 1.55
CA SER A 100 -12.83 -23.66 1.53
C SER A 100 -14.31 -23.30 1.72
N ILE A 101 -14.54 -22.19 2.44
CA ILE A 101 -15.86 -21.66 2.75
C ILE A 101 -15.84 -20.13 2.80
N GLY A 102 -16.85 -19.49 2.21
CA GLY A 102 -17.03 -18.05 2.22
C GLY A 102 -17.86 -17.57 3.42
N ILE A 103 -17.47 -16.43 3.96
CA ILE A 103 -18.16 -15.63 4.98
C ILE A 103 -18.59 -14.34 4.27
N ASN A 104 -19.90 -14.21 4.03
CA ASN A 104 -20.52 -13.29 3.07
C ASN A 104 -20.03 -13.46 1.60
N SER A 105 -20.77 -12.84 0.68
CA SER A 105 -20.43 -12.64 -0.73
C SER A 105 -21.07 -11.34 -1.26
N GLN A 106 -20.88 -11.03 -2.54
CA GLN A 106 -21.55 -9.89 -3.18
C GLN A 106 -23.09 -9.96 -3.06
N ARG A 107 -23.66 -11.18 -3.13
CA ARG A 107 -25.11 -11.43 -3.06
C ARG A 107 -25.61 -11.76 -1.65
N HIS A 108 -24.82 -12.44 -0.82
CA HIS A 108 -25.22 -12.89 0.52
C HIS A 108 -24.48 -12.09 1.59
N LYS A 109 -25.19 -11.21 2.30
CA LYS A 109 -24.62 -10.24 3.25
C LYS A 109 -25.20 -10.39 4.66
N GLY A 110 -25.30 -11.61 5.17
CA GLY A 110 -25.92 -11.91 6.47
C GLY A 110 -25.05 -11.51 7.66
N PHE A 111 -23.73 -11.70 7.60
CA PHE A 111 -22.85 -11.19 8.65
C PHE A 111 -22.82 -9.66 8.60
N ARG A 112 -23.30 -9.00 9.65
CA ARG A 112 -23.40 -7.53 9.78
C ARG A 112 -23.09 -7.07 11.20
N SER A 113 -22.56 -5.86 11.36
CA SER A 113 -22.48 -5.19 12.68
C SER A 113 -23.87 -4.95 13.26
N LYS A 114 -23.94 -4.60 14.55
CA LYS A 114 -25.18 -4.11 15.20
C LYS A 114 -25.85 -2.97 14.41
N ASP A 115 -25.07 -2.08 13.82
CA ASP A 115 -25.54 -0.96 12.98
C ASP A 115 -25.98 -1.40 11.55
N GLY A 116 -25.87 -2.69 11.22
CA GLY A 116 -26.33 -3.25 9.96
C GLY A 116 -25.33 -3.19 8.80
N ILE A 117 -24.12 -2.67 9.03
CA ILE A 117 -23.02 -2.63 8.05
C ILE A 117 -22.56 -4.07 7.78
N PRO A 118 -22.57 -4.55 6.53
CA PRO A 118 -22.19 -5.92 6.22
C PRO A 118 -20.68 -6.15 6.32
N ALA A 119 -20.30 -7.30 6.86
CA ALA A 119 -18.92 -7.76 6.84
C ALA A 119 -18.43 -7.91 5.39
N ILE A 120 -17.23 -7.41 5.11
CA ILE A 120 -16.53 -7.59 3.84
C ILE A 120 -16.39 -9.10 3.57
N PRO A 121 -16.71 -9.59 2.35
CA PRO A 121 -16.57 -11.00 2.00
C PRO A 121 -15.16 -11.54 2.29
N PHE A 122 -15.10 -12.67 2.97
CA PHE A 122 -13.86 -13.35 3.36
C PHE A 122 -13.97 -14.84 2.99
N VAL A 123 -12.89 -15.45 2.50
CA VAL A 123 -12.86 -16.89 2.19
C VAL A 123 -11.83 -17.56 3.10
N LEU A 124 -12.32 -18.45 3.96
CA LEU A 124 -11.48 -19.35 4.73
C LEU A 124 -11.06 -20.52 3.83
N ILE A 125 -9.77 -20.83 3.81
CA ILE A 125 -9.16 -21.98 3.13
C ILE A 125 -8.26 -22.70 4.14
N PHE A 126 -8.29 -24.02 4.21
CA PHE A 126 -7.38 -24.83 5.03
C PHE A 126 -7.26 -26.26 4.48
N ARG A 127 -6.23 -27.02 4.87
CA ARG A 127 -6.08 -28.45 4.55
C ARG A 127 -6.04 -29.29 5.83
N THR A 128 -6.72 -30.43 5.80
CA THR A 128 -6.68 -31.44 6.86
C THR A 128 -5.50 -32.39 6.74
N VAL A 129 -4.99 -32.89 7.87
CA VAL A 129 -3.96 -33.94 7.91
C VAL A 129 -4.46 -35.25 7.28
N SER A 130 -3.53 -36.04 6.76
CA SER A 130 -3.78 -37.43 6.37
C SER A 130 -3.98 -38.33 7.60
N THR A 131 -4.69 -39.44 7.43
CA THR A 131 -4.78 -40.54 8.42
C THR A 131 -3.48 -41.35 8.55
N THR A 132 -2.48 -41.11 7.69
CA THR A 132 -1.22 -41.86 7.68
C THR A 132 -0.07 -41.00 8.19
N PRO A 133 0.72 -41.44 9.18
CA PRO A 133 1.93 -40.72 9.61
C PRO A 133 2.98 -40.71 8.47
N PRO A 134 3.86 -39.68 8.41
CA PRO A 134 4.75 -39.48 7.26
C PRO A 134 5.78 -40.59 7.13
N LYS A 135 5.56 -41.51 6.19
CA LYS A 135 6.57 -42.47 5.74
C LYS A 135 7.58 -41.75 4.83
N ASN A 136 8.85 -41.77 5.26
CA ASN A 136 10.06 -41.40 4.51
C ASN A 136 10.34 -39.90 4.30
N LEU A 137 10.90 -39.25 5.34
CA LEU A 137 12.05 -38.37 5.11
C LEU A 137 13.33 -39.22 5.17
N PRO A 138 14.15 -39.29 4.10
CA PRO A 138 15.49 -39.85 4.21
C PRO A 138 16.39 -38.88 5.00
N LEU A 139 16.86 -39.30 6.17
CA LEU A 139 17.95 -38.63 6.87
C LEU A 139 19.27 -38.78 6.07
N PRO A 140 20.21 -37.82 6.16
CA PRO A 140 21.51 -37.94 5.49
C PRO A 140 22.29 -39.17 5.96
N ARG A 141 22.90 -39.89 5.00
CA ARG A 141 23.65 -41.13 5.22
C ARG A 141 24.79 -40.96 6.24
N LYS A 142 24.92 -41.92 7.16
CA LYS A 142 26.24 -42.31 7.68
C LYS A 142 26.96 -43.19 6.66
N THR A 143 28.28 -43.05 6.60
CA THR A 143 29.19 -43.81 5.74
C THR A 143 29.47 -45.21 6.30
N SER A 144 29.56 -46.19 5.41
CA SER A 144 30.32 -47.43 5.63
C SER A 144 30.71 -48.08 4.30
N PHE A 145 31.93 -48.61 4.23
CA PHE A 145 32.47 -49.39 3.12
C PHE A 145 31.83 -50.81 3.06
N GLY A 146 31.86 -51.46 1.89
CA GLY A 146 31.67 -52.92 1.83
C GLY A 146 31.32 -53.54 0.47
N ALA A 147 32.18 -54.45 0.02
CA ALA A 147 31.92 -55.63 -0.82
C ALA A 147 31.38 -55.49 -2.29
N SER A 148 32.34 -55.69 -3.19
CA SER A 148 32.29 -56.29 -4.53
C SER A 148 31.32 -57.45 -4.83
N THR A 149 30.75 -57.46 -6.06
CA THR A 149 30.90 -58.48 -7.15
C THR A 149 30.07 -57.99 -8.36
N ARG A 150 30.62 -57.71 -9.55
CA ARG A 150 31.10 -58.57 -10.66
C ARG A 150 30.07 -59.55 -11.27
N GLU A 151 30.08 -59.56 -12.62
CA GLU A 151 29.45 -60.51 -13.57
C GLU A 151 27.91 -60.51 -13.64
N ASN A 152 27.29 -60.11 -14.75
CA ASN A 152 27.41 -60.83 -16.02
C ASN A 152 27.37 -59.97 -17.30
N ARG A 153 27.64 -60.61 -18.45
CA ARG A 153 28.08 -60.01 -19.73
C ARG A 153 27.30 -60.58 -20.93
N LEU A 154 27.45 -59.93 -22.10
CA LEU A 154 27.10 -60.38 -23.47
C LEU A 154 25.64 -60.10 -23.89
N GLN A 155 25.41 -59.21 -24.89
CA GLN A 155 25.17 -59.50 -26.34
C GLN A 155 23.74 -60.07 -26.59
N SER A 156 23.00 -59.92 -27.69
CA SER A 156 23.20 -59.52 -29.13
C SER A 156 21.78 -59.37 -29.78
N ILE A 157 21.47 -58.82 -30.97
CA ILE A 157 22.18 -58.06 -32.04
C ILE A 157 21.12 -57.39 -32.97
N SER A 158 21.42 -56.22 -33.56
CA SER A 158 20.77 -55.60 -34.76
C SER A 158 19.27 -55.24 -34.78
N ARG A 159 18.95 -54.03 -35.26
CA ARG A 159 18.62 -53.81 -36.69
C ARG A 159 18.73 -52.34 -37.09
N SER A 160 19.48 -52.09 -38.15
CA SER A 160 19.53 -50.82 -38.87
C SER A 160 18.59 -50.90 -40.07
N THR A 161 17.78 -49.86 -40.26
CA THR A 161 17.13 -49.56 -41.55
C THR A 161 17.05 -48.05 -41.73
N ASN A 162 17.87 -47.50 -42.62
CA ASN A 162 17.76 -46.13 -43.08
C ASN A 162 16.45 -45.95 -43.86
N VAL A 163 15.65 -44.95 -43.52
CA VAL A 163 14.50 -44.51 -44.34
C VAL A 163 14.54 -43.00 -44.48
N PHE A 164 14.84 -42.55 -45.69
CA PHE A 164 14.63 -41.23 -46.31
C PHE A 164 14.49 -39.99 -45.41
N ASN A 165 15.50 -39.12 -45.50
CA ASN A 165 15.43 -37.73 -45.07
C ASN A 165 14.27 -36.99 -45.74
N LYS A 166 13.21 -36.70 -44.98
CA LYS A 166 12.46 -35.44 -45.19
C LYS A 166 13.32 -34.29 -44.65
N PRO A 167 13.23 -33.07 -45.21
CA PRO A 167 13.87 -31.90 -44.61
C PRO A 167 13.27 -31.67 -43.22
N THR A 168 14.02 -32.06 -42.19
CA THR A 168 13.61 -31.89 -40.80
C THR A 168 13.59 -30.40 -40.49
N ILE A 169 12.42 -29.78 -40.63
CA ILE A 169 12.11 -28.54 -39.91
C ILE A 169 12.42 -28.87 -38.45
N GLN A 170 13.49 -28.29 -37.91
CA GLN A 170 13.85 -28.42 -36.50
C GLN A 170 12.71 -27.85 -35.67
N ARG A 171 11.75 -28.72 -35.31
CA ARG A 171 10.75 -28.45 -34.28
C ARG A 171 11.55 -28.23 -33.02
N ALA A 172 11.56 -26.98 -32.55
CA ALA A 172 12.27 -26.61 -31.34
C ALA A 172 11.89 -27.59 -30.22
N THR A 173 12.91 -28.21 -29.65
CA THR A 173 12.75 -29.27 -28.65
C THR A 173 12.42 -28.66 -27.30
N ILE A 174 11.19 -28.14 -27.19
CA ILE A 174 10.55 -27.92 -25.89
C ILE A 174 10.70 -29.24 -25.10
N PRO A 175 11.20 -29.22 -23.86
CA PRO A 175 11.35 -30.42 -23.06
C PRO A 175 10.04 -31.20 -23.00
N LYS A 176 10.10 -32.51 -23.27
CA LYS A 176 8.90 -33.38 -23.31
C LYS A 176 8.07 -33.34 -22.02
N ILE A 177 8.72 -33.02 -20.90
CA ILE A 177 8.11 -32.87 -19.58
C ILE A 177 8.73 -31.62 -18.93
N VAL A 178 7.90 -30.73 -18.40
CA VAL A 178 8.32 -29.62 -17.54
C VAL A 178 7.50 -29.69 -16.26
N ILE A 179 8.18 -29.89 -15.13
CA ILE A 179 7.55 -29.90 -13.81
C ILE A 179 7.60 -28.48 -13.25
N TYR A 180 6.48 -27.96 -12.78
CA TYR A 180 6.41 -26.69 -12.07
C TYR A 180 6.18 -26.90 -10.58
N LYS A 181 6.75 -26.03 -9.75
CA LYS A 181 6.55 -25.98 -8.31
C LYS A 181 5.88 -24.66 -7.94
N LEU A 182 4.85 -24.72 -7.11
CA LEU A 182 4.20 -23.51 -6.60
C LEU A 182 5.13 -22.81 -5.61
N TYR A 183 5.53 -21.59 -5.93
CA TYR A 183 6.24 -20.68 -5.04
C TYR A 183 5.25 -19.72 -4.41
N PHE A 184 5.38 -19.50 -3.10
CA PHE A 184 4.74 -18.42 -2.37
C PHE A 184 5.77 -17.37 -2.01
N ASP A 185 5.42 -16.10 -2.18
CA ASP A 185 6.25 -14.98 -1.76
C ASP A 185 6.64 -15.10 -0.28
N ARG A 186 7.95 -15.05 -0.01
CA ARG A 186 8.53 -15.15 1.32
C ARG A 186 8.69 -13.80 2.02
N THR A 187 8.47 -12.68 1.33
CA THR A 187 8.67 -11.33 1.88
C THR A 187 7.45 -10.85 2.66
N GLU A 188 6.24 -10.86 2.06
CA GLU A 188 5.01 -10.45 2.74
C GLU A 188 3.83 -11.42 2.50
N GLY A 189 4.05 -12.53 1.80
CA GLY A 189 3.01 -13.45 1.35
C GLY A 189 2.11 -12.80 0.27
N ALA A 190 2.67 -11.91 -0.54
CA ALA A 190 1.93 -11.02 -1.44
C ALA A 190 1.42 -11.69 -2.73
N PHE A 191 2.07 -12.75 -3.18
CA PHE A 191 1.74 -13.46 -4.42
C PHE A 191 2.15 -14.93 -4.36
N TRP A 192 1.66 -15.70 -5.32
CA TRP A 192 2.20 -17.02 -5.67
C TRP A 192 2.40 -17.13 -7.18
N VAL A 193 3.29 -18.03 -7.60
CA VAL A 193 3.62 -18.27 -9.01
C VAL A 193 4.20 -19.67 -9.19
N LEU A 194 3.97 -20.30 -10.34
CA LEU A 194 4.55 -21.59 -10.71
C LEU A 194 5.96 -21.37 -11.27
N ILE A 195 6.97 -21.95 -10.61
CA ILE A 195 8.38 -21.87 -11.03
C ILE A 195 8.81 -23.22 -11.62
N PRO A 196 9.45 -23.28 -12.80
CA PRO A 196 9.94 -24.55 -13.34
C PRO A 196 10.97 -25.20 -12.41
N SER A 197 10.89 -26.52 -12.23
CA SER A 197 11.79 -27.25 -11.34
C SER A 197 13.24 -27.19 -11.84
N GLY A 198 14.15 -26.78 -10.96
CA GLY A 198 15.56 -26.57 -11.28
C GLY A 198 15.91 -25.14 -11.76
N TRP A 199 14.92 -24.25 -11.88
CA TRP A 199 15.15 -22.84 -12.17
C TRP A 199 15.39 -22.02 -10.91
N GLY A 200 16.16 -20.96 -11.05
CA GLY A 200 16.43 -20.01 -9.97
C GLY A 200 15.37 -18.93 -9.88
N TYR A 201 15.26 -18.32 -8.70
CA TYR A 201 14.42 -17.15 -8.46
C TYR A 201 15.05 -16.28 -7.38
N LYS A 202 14.72 -14.99 -7.37
CA LYS A 202 15.18 -14.03 -6.36
C LYS A 202 14.21 -12.87 -6.17
N GLY A 203 14.27 -12.24 -4.98
CA GLY A 203 13.49 -11.06 -4.63
C GLY A 203 12.07 -11.36 -4.13
N GLY A 204 11.17 -10.39 -4.26
CA GLY A 204 9.81 -10.42 -3.72
C GLY A 204 9.18 -9.03 -3.70
N VAL A 205 8.50 -8.67 -2.61
CA VAL A 205 8.03 -7.32 -2.34
C VAL A 205 9.19 -6.45 -1.85
N VAL A 206 9.24 -5.21 -2.34
CA VAL A 206 10.10 -4.15 -1.82
C VAL A 206 9.26 -2.95 -1.43
N ARG A 207 9.55 -2.36 -0.26
CA ARG A 207 8.94 -1.11 0.20
C ARG A 207 9.96 0.02 0.11
N LYS A 208 9.50 1.21 -0.29
CA LYS A 208 10.19 2.48 -0.06
C LYS A 208 9.33 3.31 0.88
N LEU A 209 9.97 4.14 1.71
CA LEU A 209 9.27 5.05 2.61
C LEU A 209 8.32 5.95 1.80
N PHE A 210 7.09 6.15 2.29
CA PHE A 210 6.04 6.95 1.63
C PHE A 210 5.59 6.52 0.20
N GLN A 211 6.10 5.38 -0.31
CA GLN A 211 5.61 4.75 -1.55
C GLN A 211 4.92 3.42 -1.24
N VAL A 212 4.01 3.00 -2.12
CA VAL A 212 3.41 1.68 -2.02
C VAL A 212 4.42 0.57 -2.31
N PRO A 213 4.19 -0.66 -1.83
CA PRO A 213 5.07 -1.78 -2.11
C PRO A 213 5.08 -2.12 -3.60
N ARG A 214 6.25 -2.44 -4.13
CA ARG A 214 6.47 -2.83 -5.52
C ARG A 214 7.03 -4.24 -5.58
N PHE A 215 6.88 -4.91 -6.72
CA PHE A 215 7.55 -6.19 -6.94
C PHE A 215 8.93 -5.98 -7.57
N ASN A 216 9.92 -6.58 -6.93
CA ASN A 216 11.27 -6.76 -7.45
C ASN A 216 11.55 -8.26 -7.38
N PHE A 217 11.03 -9.01 -8.36
CA PHE A 217 11.05 -10.47 -8.36
C PHE A 217 11.41 -11.00 -9.75
N GLU A 218 12.30 -11.98 -9.79
CA GLU A 218 12.87 -12.55 -11.02
C GLU A 218 12.86 -14.08 -10.95
N VAL A 219 12.53 -14.73 -12.07
CA VAL A 219 12.66 -16.18 -12.29
C VAL A 219 13.54 -16.39 -13.52
N TYR A 220 14.59 -17.21 -13.38
CA TYR A 220 15.66 -17.34 -14.37
C TYR A 220 16.10 -18.80 -14.61
N HIS A 221 16.42 -19.11 -15.86
CA HIS A 221 17.03 -20.38 -16.25
C HIS A 221 18.49 -20.43 -15.74
N PRO A 222 18.97 -21.54 -15.14
CA PRO A 222 20.30 -21.60 -14.52
C PRO A 222 21.44 -21.33 -15.51
N ASN A 223 21.30 -21.75 -16.77
CA ASN A 223 22.30 -21.51 -17.83
C ASN A 223 22.19 -20.13 -18.51
N GLY A 224 21.44 -19.17 -17.94
CA GLY A 224 21.27 -17.82 -18.51
C GLY A 224 20.42 -17.72 -19.79
N TRP A 225 19.80 -18.82 -20.24
CA TRP A 225 19.03 -18.88 -21.50
C TRP A 225 17.75 -18.02 -21.52
N GLY A 226 17.31 -17.54 -20.36
CA GLY A 226 16.23 -16.56 -20.27
C GLY A 226 15.76 -16.33 -18.84
N TYR A 227 15.04 -15.23 -18.65
CA TYR A 227 14.38 -14.88 -17.39
C TYR A 227 13.14 -14.02 -17.66
N TYR A 228 12.26 -13.91 -16.67
CA TYR A 228 11.39 -12.73 -16.54
C TYR A 228 11.63 -12.07 -15.18
N ARG A 229 11.46 -10.74 -15.13
CA ARG A 229 11.52 -9.98 -13.88
C ARG A 229 10.56 -8.80 -13.85
N TYR A 230 10.04 -8.52 -12.66
CA TYR A 230 9.40 -7.26 -12.33
C TYR A 230 10.46 -6.29 -11.82
N ILE A 231 10.49 -5.07 -12.38
CA ILE A 231 11.48 -4.04 -12.04
C ILE A 231 10.76 -2.94 -11.26
N PRO A 232 11.19 -2.61 -10.03
CA PRO A 232 10.59 -1.55 -9.24
C PRO A 232 11.00 -0.18 -9.80
N THR A 233 10.05 0.50 -10.44
CA THR A 233 10.19 1.87 -10.93
C THR A 233 9.81 2.88 -9.82
N PRO A 234 10.18 4.16 -9.93
CA PRO A 234 9.70 5.19 -9.00
C PRO A 234 8.25 5.59 -9.30
N ARG A 235 7.68 6.41 -8.40
CA ARG A 235 6.51 7.25 -8.69
C ARG A 235 6.96 8.47 -9.47
N TYR A 236 6.14 8.91 -10.44
CA TYR A 236 6.41 10.08 -11.26
C TYR A 236 5.41 11.20 -11.01
N LEU A 237 5.91 12.43 -10.84
CA LEU A 237 5.12 13.65 -10.62
C LEU A 237 5.33 14.62 -11.80
N PRO A 238 4.36 15.46 -12.21
CA PRO A 238 4.59 16.50 -13.20
C PRO A 238 5.63 17.52 -12.69
N PRO A 239 6.53 18.03 -13.56
CA PRO A 239 7.49 19.07 -13.19
C PRO A 239 6.83 20.32 -12.60
N LEU A 240 7.49 20.93 -11.63
CA LEU A 240 7.10 22.18 -10.98
C LEU A 240 8.19 23.24 -11.19
N PRO A 241 7.91 24.55 -11.05
CA PRO A 241 8.92 25.60 -11.24
C PRO A 241 10.18 25.43 -10.38
N PHE A 242 10.04 24.88 -9.16
CA PHE A 242 11.13 24.60 -8.23
C PHE A 242 11.57 23.12 -8.22
N ARG A 243 10.96 22.25 -9.05
CA ARG A 243 11.32 20.84 -9.24
C ARG A 243 11.21 20.47 -10.73
N PRO A 244 12.23 20.82 -11.56
CA PRO A 244 12.19 20.61 -13.00
C PRO A 244 12.25 19.12 -13.39
N ALA A 245 12.01 18.84 -14.67
CA ALA A 245 12.05 17.47 -15.20
C ALA A 245 13.42 16.81 -14.95
N GLY A 246 13.40 15.54 -14.51
CA GLY A 246 14.58 14.77 -14.11
C GLY A 246 14.96 14.91 -12.62
N SER A 247 14.39 15.89 -11.89
CA SER A 247 14.65 16.02 -10.44
C SER A 247 14.01 14.88 -9.63
N ILE A 248 14.58 14.61 -8.45
CA ILE A 248 14.12 13.57 -7.52
C ILE A 248 13.92 14.21 -6.15
N ASP A 249 12.84 13.86 -5.46
CA ASP A 249 12.56 14.35 -4.10
C ASP A 249 13.05 13.42 -2.99
N GLU A 250 12.94 13.89 -1.76
CA GLU A 250 13.28 13.18 -0.52
C GLU A 250 12.51 11.87 -0.32
N TYR A 251 11.39 11.67 -1.03
CA TYR A 251 10.58 10.45 -1.02
C TYR A 251 10.92 9.50 -2.19
N GLY A 252 11.86 9.88 -3.05
CA GLY A 252 12.26 9.12 -4.23
C GLY A 252 11.22 9.11 -5.35
N ASN A 253 10.37 10.14 -5.43
CA ASN A 253 9.55 10.44 -6.59
C ASN A 253 10.39 11.16 -7.65
N VAL A 254 10.15 10.89 -8.93
CA VAL A 254 10.86 11.52 -10.06
C VAL A 254 9.94 12.51 -10.76
N TYR A 255 10.39 13.73 -10.96
CA TYR A 255 9.62 14.75 -11.67
C TYR A 255 9.78 14.55 -13.18
N LEU A 256 8.72 14.12 -13.85
CA LEU A 256 8.72 13.84 -15.29
C LEU A 256 7.32 14.05 -15.89
N PRO A 257 7.18 14.77 -17.02
CA PRO A 257 5.90 14.88 -17.71
C PRO A 257 5.33 13.50 -18.04
N LEU A 258 4.00 13.36 -18.06
CA LEU A 258 3.36 12.13 -18.51
C LEU A 258 3.80 11.80 -19.94
N MET A 259 4.36 10.59 -20.11
CA MET A 259 4.78 10.05 -21.40
C MET A 259 3.79 8.98 -21.86
N SER A 260 3.74 8.70 -23.17
CA SER A 260 3.10 7.47 -23.66
C SER A 260 3.90 6.24 -23.20
N PRO A 261 3.26 5.05 -23.08
CA PRO A 261 3.93 3.81 -22.68
C PRO A 261 5.15 3.47 -23.53
N VAL A 262 5.06 3.67 -24.85
CA VAL A 262 6.18 3.46 -25.78
C VAL A 262 7.30 4.47 -25.55
N ASN A 263 7.00 5.77 -25.43
CA ASN A 263 8.03 6.79 -25.22
C ASN A 263 8.75 6.60 -23.88
N TYR A 264 8.03 6.21 -22.83
CA TYR A 264 8.65 5.85 -21.55
C TYR A 264 9.61 4.66 -21.69
N LEU A 265 9.18 3.59 -22.37
CA LEU A 265 10.04 2.43 -22.60
C LEU A 265 11.30 2.78 -23.39
N THR A 266 11.19 3.61 -24.44
CA THR A 266 12.32 3.93 -25.33
C THR A 266 13.23 5.04 -24.82
N GLN A 267 12.70 6.05 -24.12
CA GLN A 267 13.46 7.24 -23.68
C GLN A 267 13.93 7.15 -22.22
N VAL A 268 13.22 6.40 -21.35
CA VAL A 268 13.58 6.27 -19.92
C VAL A 268 14.13 4.89 -19.63
N VAL A 269 13.41 3.83 -19.97
CA VAL A 269 13.76 2.47 -19.53
C VAL A 269 14.94 1.89 -20.31
N VAL A 270 14.95 1.99 -21.65
CA VAL A 270 16.04 1.43 -22.47
C VAL A 270 17.40 2.07 -22.14
N PRO A 271 17.57 3.40 -22.08
CA PRO A 271 18.87 4.00 -21.73
C PRO A 271 19.37 3.64 -20.33
N GLN A 272 18.46 3.37 -19.38
CA GLN A 272 18.82 2.94 -18.03
C GLN A 272 19.21 1.46 -17.96
N LEU A 273 18.46 0.57 -18.64
CA LEU A 273 18.70 -0.88 -18.55
C LEU A 273 19.86 -1.37 -19.44
N TYR A 274 20.14 -0.71 -20.56
CA TYR A 274 21.13 -1.16 -21.55
C TYR A 274 22.26 -0.16 -21.76
N LYS A 275 22.58 0.67 -20.74
CA LYS A 275 23.65 1.67 -20.79
C LYS A 275 25.00 1.11 -21.30
N ASN A 276 25.26 -0.18 -21.04
CA ASN A 276 26.52 -0.87 -21.36
C ASN A 276 26.34 -1.96 -22.44
N SER A 277 25.20 -2.00 -23.13
CA SER A 277 24.83 -3.10 -24.05
C SER A 277 24.30 -2.53 -25.37
N SER A 278 24.55 -3.18 -26.50
CA SER A 278 23.98 -2.71 -27.78
C SER A 278 22.52 -3.15 -27.87
N ALA A 279 21.60 -2.18 -27.86
CA ALA A 279 20.15 -2.42 -27.84
C ALA A 279 19.46 -1.79 -29.05
N LYS A 280 18.89 -2.62 -29.93
CA LYS A 280 18.12 -2.17 -31.12
C LYS A 280 16.65 -2.48 -30.96
N ILE A 281 15.79 -1.46 -31.06
CA ILE A 281 14.33 -1.65 -31.06
C ILE A 281 13.91 -2.34 -32.37
N LEU A 282 13.25 -3.50 -32.24
CA LEU A 282 12.67 -4.25 -33.37
C LEU A 282 11.22 -3.85 -33.64
N GLY A 283 10.50 -3.35 -32.62
CA GLY A 283 9.13 -2.88 -32.77
C GLY A 283 8.46 -2.56 -31.44
N SER A 284 7.34 -1.85 -31.51
CA SER A 284 6.48 -1.48 -30.39
C SER A 284 5.04 -1.92 -30.63
N LYS A 285 4.26 -2.05 -29.56
CA LYS A 285 2.84 -2.40 -29.62
C LYS A 285 2.08 -1.92 -28.39
N GLU A 286 1.01 -1.16 -28.60
CA GLU A 286 -0.01 -0.85 -27.57
C GLU A 286 -0.84 -2.09 -27.19
N LEU A 287 -1.23 -2.19 -25.93
CA LEU A 287 -1.88 -3.36 -25.32
C LEU A 287 -3.26 -3.01 -24.72
N PRO A 288 -4.23 -2.54 -25.52
CA PRO A 288 -5.55 -2.11 -25.03
C PRO A 288 -6.35 -3.25 -24.37
N GLN A 289 -6.11 -4.51 -24.76
CA GLN A 289 -6.71 -5.68 -24.10
C GLN A 289 -6.22 -5.85 -22.65
N VAL A 290 -4.94 -5.59 -22.39
CA VAL A 290 -4.38 -5.60 -21.03
C VAL A 290 -4.99 -4.48 -20.19
N VAL A 291 -5.06 -3.26 -20.75
CA VAL A 291 -5.75 -2.11 -20.13
C VAL A 291 -7.19 -2.47 -19.73
N GLN A 292 -7.93 -3.20 -20.58
CA GLN A 292 -9.30 -3.59 -20.26
C GLN A 292 -9.37 -4.67 -19.16
N SER A 293 -8.50 -5.68 -19.18
CA SER A 293 -8.40 -6.67 -18.09
C SER A 293 -8.09 -6.02 -16.75
N PHE A 294 -7.20 -5.02 -16.73
CA PHE A 294 -6.94 -4.21 -15.54
C PHE A 294 -8.20 -3.49 -15.07
N ARG A 295 -8.87 -2.70 -15.93
CA ARG A 295 -10.11 -1.99 -15.55
C ARG A 295 -11.17 -2.90 -14.95
N ASN A 296 -11.40 -4.08 -15.55
CA ASN A 296 -12.39 -5.04 -15.07
C ASN A 296 -12.06 -5.56 -13.65
N PHE A 297 -10.79 -5.81 -13.33
CA PHE A 297 -10.39 -6.28 -12.00
C PHE A 297 -10.47 -5.18 -10.93
N TYR A 298 -10.08 -3.96 -11.28
CA TYR A 298 -10.19 -2.81 -10.39
C TYR A 298 -11.66 -2.55 -9.99
N GLN A 299 -12.56 -2.60 -10.97
CA GLN A 299 -14.01 -2.56 -10.75
C GLN A 299 -14.49 -3.72 -9.86
N LEU A 300 -14.03 -4.95 -10.12
CA LEU A 300 -14.44 -6.14 -9.35
C LEU A 300 -14.08 -6.04 -7.86
N ILE A 301 -12.91 -5.49 -7.53
CA ILE A 301 -12.50 -5.32 -6.12
C ILE A 301 -12.90 -3.96 -5.52
N GLY A 302 -13.75 -3.20 -6.21
CA GLY A 302 -14.36 -1.97 -5.69
C GLY A 302 -13.40 -0.77 -5.58
N LEU A 303 -12.30 -0.78 -6.32
CA LEU A 303 -11.28 0.28 -6.28
C LEU A 303 -11.27 1.05 -7.60
N THR A 304 -11.45 2.37 -7.54
CA THR A 304 -11.44 3.25 -8.71
C THR A 304 -10.03 3.73 -9.03
N VAL A 305 -9.59 3.52 -10.28
CA VAL A 305 -8.40 4.18 -10.85
C VAL A 305 -8.80 4.89 -12.13
N SER A 306 -8.26 6.10 -12.29
CA SER A 306 -8.67 7.06 -13.32
C SER A 306 -8.37 6.54 -14.72
N GLN A 307 -7.12 6.20 -15.00
CA GLN A 307 -6.69 5.78 -16.33
C GLN A 307 -5.54 4.76 -16.28
N PHE A 308 -5.57 3.80 -17.22
CA PHE A 308 -4.47 2.90 -17.51
C PHE A 308 -4.05 3.02 -18.98
N GLN A 309 -2.76 2.90 -19.23
CA GLN A 309 -2.18 2.75 -20.57
C GLN A 309 -1.17 1.60 -20.52
N ALA A 310 -0.95 0.88 -21.61
CA ALA A 310 0.01 -0.23 -21.59
C ALA A 310 0.58 -0.50 -22.98
N ALA A 311 1.89 -0.72 -23.06
CA ALA A 311 2.56 -1.13 -24.28
C ALA A 311 3.69 -2.12 -24.01
N SER A 312 4.15 -2.74 -25.08
CA SER A 312 5.38 -3.52 -25.11
C SER A 312 6.32 -3.03 -26.21
N ILE A 313 7.62 -3.14 -25.99
CA ILE A 313 8.64 -3.06 -27.05
C ILE A 313 9.45 -4.36 -27.09
N THR A 314 9.92 -4.73 -28.27
CA THR A 314 10.86 -5.84 -28.48
C THR A 314 12.21 -5.29 -28.91
N LEU A 315 13.28 -5.82 -28.35
CA LEU A 315 14.65 -5.37 -28.51
C LEU A 315 15.54 -6.56 -28.94
N ASP A 316 16.45 -6.29 -29.87
CA ASP A 316 17.60 -7.13 -30.20
C ASP A 316 18.78 -6.63 -29.37
N ILE A 317 19.35 -7.48 -28.51
CA ILE A 317 20.38 -7.09 -27.54
C ILE A 317 21.64 -7.90 -27.80
N ILE A 318 22.76 -7.21 -28.04
CA ILE A 318 24.10 -7.81 -28.07
C ILE A 318 24.84 -7.43 -26.78
N GLU A 319 25.17 -8.45 -25.98
CA GLU A 319 25.80 -8.30 -24.68
C GLU A 319 26.76 -9.47 -24.44
N ASN A 320 28.03 -9.18 -24.15
CA ASN A 320 29.09 -10.19 -23.91
C ASN A 320 29.14 -11.28 -25.00
N GLN A 321 29.16 -10.86 -26.28
CA GLN A 321 29.12 -11.71 -27.48
C GLN A 321 27.87 -12.59 -27.64
N SER A 322 26.94 -12.56 -26.70
CA SER A 322 25.68 -13.31 -26.73
C SER A 322 24.55 -12.44 -27.30
N HIS A 323 23.64 -13.08 -28.05
CA HIS A 323 22.52 -12.41 -28.70
C HIS A 323 21.21 -12.74 -27.98
N TYR A 324 20.53 -11.74 -27.44
CA TYR A 324 19.27 -11.88 -26.73
C TYR A 324 18.13 -11.14 -27.42
N ILE A 325 16.91 -11.64 -27.24
CA ILE A 325 15.68 -10.93 -27.52
C ILE A 325 15.07 -10.54 -26.17
N ASP A 326 14.97 -9.24 -25.93
CA ASP A 326 14.30 -8.70 -24.75
C ASP A 326 12.93 -8.14 -25.14
N ARG A 327 11.92 -8.45 -24.32
CA ARG A 327 10.58 -7.87 -24.43
C ARG A 327 10.31 -7.10 -23.15
N LEU A 328 10.20 -5.79 -23.27
CA LEU A 328 9.79 -4.92 -22.16
C LEU A 328 8.29 -4.66 -22.29
N ILE A 329 7.57 -4.81 -21.18
CA ILE A 329 6.15 -4.52 -21.07
C ILE A 329 5.98 -3.50 -19.95
N THR A 330 5.34 -2.38 -20.23
CA THR A 330 4.94 -1.40 -19.20
C THR A 330 3.43 -1.29 -19.14
N ILE A 331 2.91 -1.16 -17.92
CA ILE A 331 1.54 -0.73 -17.65
C ILE A 331 1.64 0.53 -16.80
N MET A 332 1.10 1.63 -17.31
CA MET A 332 1.04 2.91 -16.63
C MET A 332 -0.29 3.04 -15.89
N LEU A 333 -0.22 3.48 -14.64
CA LEU A 333 -1.34 3.90 -13.83
C LEU A 333 -1.25 5.41 -13.72
N ILE A 334 -2.32 6.13 -14.09
CA ILE A 334 -2.38 7.59 -14.02
C ILE A 334 -3.51 7.93 -13.06
N TYR A 335 -3.19 8.68 -12.02
CA TYR A 335 -4.11 9.08 -10.96
C TYR A 335 -4.14 10.61 -10.82
N GLN A 336 -5.34 11.12 -10.58
CA GLN A 336 -5.55 12.52 -10.27
C GLN A 336 -5.29 12.77 -8.78
N MET A 337 -4.76 13.94 -8.47
CA MET A 337 -4.48 14.47 -7.13
C MET A 337 -5.31 15.76 -6.96
N PRO A 338 -6.63 15.67 -6.65
CA PRO A 338 -7.53 16.83 -6.73
C PRO A 338 -7.13 17.96 -5.78
N GLN A 339 -6.66 17.64 -4.58
CA GLN A 339 -6.20 18.62 -3.59
C GLN A 339 -4.99 19.44 -4.05
N LEU A 340 -4.20 18.93 -5.00
CA LEU A 340 -3.02 19.60 -5.55
C LEU A 340 -3.28 20.16 -6.96
N ASN A 341 -4.51 20.07 -7.47
CA ASN A 341 -4.88 20.31 -8.88
C ASN A 341 -3.86 19.70 -9.86
N SER A 342 -3.45 18.47 -9.58
CA SER A 342 -2.33 17.82 -10.25
C SER A 342 -2.66 16.37 -10.57
N TYR A 343 -1.75 15.69 -11.25
CA TYR A 343 -1.79 14.26 -11.46
C TYR A 343 -0.47 13.66 -11.00
N ALA A 344 -0.41 12.33 -10.94
CA ALA A 344 0.85 11.63 -10.94
C ALA A 344 0.67 10.24 -11.55
N TRP A 345 1.78 9.59 -11.85
CA TRP A 345 1.76 8.34 -12.59
C TRP A 345 2.81 7.35 -12.09
N GLU A 346 2.50 6.07 -12.23
CA GLU A 346 3.34 4.96 -11.81
C GLU A 346 3.39 3.91 -12.91
N THR A 347 4.43 3.10 -12.93
CA THR A 347 4.58 2.03 -13.92
C THR A 347 4.78 0.67 -13.28
N ILE A 348 4.23 -0.36 -13.93
CA ILE A 348 4.55 -1.76 -13.70
C ILE A 348 5.44 -2.17 -14.87
N LEU A 349 6.74 -2.30 -14.62
CA LEU A 349 7.71 -2.70 -15.64
C LEU A 349 8.04 -4.19 -15.52
N THR A 350 7.75 -4.94 -16.58
CA THR A 350 8.13 -6.35 -16.73
C THR A 350 9.16 -6.47 -17.86
N GLN A 351 10.29 -7.12 -17.59
CA GLN A 351 11.27 -7.51 -18.60
C GLN A 351 11.25 -9.02 -18.78
N ILE A 352 11.22 -9.48 -20.03
CA ILE A 352 11.40 -10.89 -20.39
C ILE A 352 12.61 -10.96 -21.31
N ARG A 353 13.66 -11.68 -20.90
CA ARG A 353 14.87 -11.92 -21.70
C ARG A 353 14.89 -13.36 -22.18
N LEU A 354 15.25 -13.55 -23.45
CA LEU A 354 15.41 -14.86 -24.09
C LEU A 354 16.73 -14.87 -24.87
N LEU A 355 17.58 -15.88 -24.68
CA LEU A 355 18.72 -16.13 -25.56
C LEU A 355 18.16 -16.52 -26.94
N LYS A 356 18.62 -15.85 -28.00
CA LYS A 356 17.97 -15.87 -29.33
C LYS A 356 17.81 -17.28 -29.90
N ASP A 357 18.86 -18.08 -29.84
CA ASP A 357 18.85 -19.47 -30.35
C ASP A 357 18.01 -20.42 -29.50
N LYS A 358 17.63 -20.00 -28.29
CA LYS A 358 16.80 -20.74 -27.33
C LYS A 358 15.37 -20.21 -27.20
N GLU A 359 14.99 -19.17 -27.96
CA GLU A 359 13.68 -18.51 -27.84
C GLU A 359 12.52 -19.53 -27.87
N LYS A 360 12.49 -20.40 -28.90
CA LYS A 360 11.39 -21.36 -29.10
C LYS A 360 11.33 -22.48 -28.05
N GLU A 361 12.41 -22.74 -27.34
CA GLU A 361 12.51 -23.76 -26.28
C GLU A 361 12.08 -23.17 -24.92
N ILE A 362 12.46 -21.93 -24.66
CA ILE A 362 12.38 -21.28 -23.33
C ILE A 362 11.17 -20.34 -23.20
N GLU A 363 10.73 -19.68 -24.28
CA GLU A 363 9.55 -18.78 -24.28
C GLU A 363 8.30 -19.47 -23.70
N PRO A 364 7.91 -20.70 -24.11
CA PRO A 364 6.70 -21.32 -23.58
C PRO A 364 6.77 -21.56 -22.07
N ILE A 365 7.95 -21.93 -21.55
CA ILE A 365 8.18 -22.23 -20.14
C ILE A 365 8.13 -20.94 -19.31
N LEU A 366 8.83 -19.89 -19.75
CA LEU A 366 8.78 -18.57 -19.13
C LEU A 366 7.36 -18.01 -19.11
N MET A 367 6.62 -18.12 -20.22
CA MET A 367 5.26 -17.59 -20.33
C MET A 367 4.26 -18.36 -19.47
N THR A 368 4.37 -19.69 -19.34
CA THR A 368 3.55 -20.48 -18.41
C THR A 368 3.83 -20.11 -16.94
N SER A 369 5.10 -19.87 -16.61
CA SER A 369 5.49 -19.38 -15.28
C SER A 369 4.90 -17.99 -15.02
N LEU A 370 5.16 -17.02 -15.90
CA LEU A 370 4.66 -15.65 -15.81
C LEU A 370 3.11 -15.57 -15.75
N SER A 371 2.40 -16.33 -16.60
CA SER A 371 0.92 -16.33 -16.63
C SER A 371 0.27 -16.93 -15.39
N SER A 372 1.04 -17.67 -14.58
CA SER A 372 0.55 -18.25 -13.32
C SER A 372 0.71 -17.32 -12.12
N PHE A 373 1.33 -16.14 -12.30
CA PHE A 373 1.51 -15.16 -11.25
C PHE A 373 0.15 -14.65 -10.76
N GLN A 374 -0.11 -14.85 -9.47
CA GLN A 374 -1.38 -14.48 -8.85
C GLN A 374 -1.15 -13.76 -7.53
N ILE A 375 -1.91 -12.69 -7.37
CA ILE A 375 -1.94 -11.83 -6.19
C ILE A 375 -2.63 -12.55 -5.04
N ASN A 376 -2.08 -12.46 -3.83
CA ASN A 376 -2.81 -12.82 -2.61
C ASN A 376 -3.85 -11.73 -2.29
N PRO A 377 -5.17 -12.00 -2.45
CA PRO A 377 -6.20 -10.98 -2.23
C PRO A 377 -6.22 -10.50 -0.78
N ASN A 378 -5.86 -11.36 0.19
CA ASN A 378 -5.79 -10.98 1.59
C ASN A 378 -4.60 -10.06 1.89
N TRP A 379 -3.47 -10.18 1.16
CA TRP A 379 -2.37 -9.21 1.28
C TRP A 379 -2.79 -7.86 0.70
N LEU A 380 -3.44 -7.85 -0.47
CA LEU A 380 -4.01 -6.64 -1.08
C LEU A 380 -5.04 -5.94 -0.16
N ILE A 381 -5.94 -6.69 0.47
CA ILE A 381 -6.91 -6.13 1.45
C ILE A 381 -6.20 -5.55 2.68
N ARG A 382 -5.16 -6.22 3.22
CA ARG A 382 -4.36 -5.68 4.33
C ARG A 382 -3.64 -4.39 3.93
N LEU A 383 -3.08 -4.34 2.72
CA LEU A 383 -2.40 -3.16 2.18
C LEU A 383 -3.38 -2.00 2.04
N ALA A 384 -4.55 -2.21 1.43
CA ALA A 384 -5.58 -1.19 1.26
C ALA A 384 -6.06 -0.60 2.61
N LYS A 385 -6.29 -1.46 3.62
CA LYS A 385 -6.60 -1.01 4.99
C LYS A 385 -5.47 -0.18 5.61
N ALA A 386 -4.22 -0.60 5.42
CA ALA A 386 -3.07 0.11 5.95
C ALA A 386 -2.89 1.50 5.30
N GLU A 387 -3.19 1.65 3.99
CA GLU A 387 -3.23 2.97 3.35
C GLU A 387 -4.43 3.82 3.84
N GLN A 388 -5.61 3.23 4.04
CA GLN A 388 -6.77 3.95 4.58
C GLN A 388 -6.46 4.56 5.97
N VAL A 389 -5.80 3.79 6.85
CA VAL A 389 -5.37 4.28 8.17
C VAL A 389 -4.33 5.39 8.03
N ARG A 390 -3.35 5.26 7.12
CA ARG A 390 -2.37 6.33 6.84
C ARG A 390 -3.02 7.61 6.32
N GLY A 391 -3.98 7.50 5.41
CA GLY A 391 -4.72 8.63 4.86
C GLY A 391 -5.54 9.37 5.93
N ALA A 392 -6.27 8.63 6.78
CA ALA A 392 -7.01 9.22 7.90
C ALA A 392 -6.07 9.91 8.92
N MET A 393 -4.91 9.31 9.20
CA MET A 393 -3.90 9.90 10.08
C MET A 393 -3.29 11.19 9.49
N ALA A 394 -3.02 11.21 8.17
CA ALA A 394 -2.50 12.39 7.49
C ALA A 394 -3.49 13.56 7.51
N MET A 395 -4.79 13.30 7.29
CA MET A 395 -5.85 14.31 7.42
C MET A 395 -5.90 14.89 8.84
N LYS A 396 -5.85 14.04 9.88
CA LYS A 396 -5.83 14.47 11.28
C LYS A 396 -4.62 15.38 11.59
N TYR A 397 -3.42 15.02 11.13
CA TYR A 397 -2.24 15.87 11.30
C TYR A 397 -2.39 17.21 10.56
N GLN A 398 -3.02 17.24 9.39
CA GLN A 398 -3.27 18.47 8.66
C GLN A 398 -4.25 19.40 9.40
N GLU A 399 -5.32 18.87 9.97
CA GLU A 399 -6.24 19.61 10.85
C GLU A 399 -5.52 20.18 12.08
N GLU A 400 -4.67 19.38 12.74
CA GLU A 400 -3.91 19.81 13.92
C GLU A 400 -2.88 20.91 13.58
N ILE A 401 -2.18 20.80 12.44
CA ILE A 401 -1.26 21.83 11.94
C ILE A 401 -2.00 23.14 11.63
N LEU A 402 -3.18 23.08 11.03
CA LEU A 402 -4.00 24.27 10.78
C LEU A 402 -4.44 24.94 12.09
N ALA A 403 -4.89 24.15 13.08
CA ALA A 403 -5.26 24.66 14.41
C ALA A 403 -4.07 25.20 15.23
N ILE A 404 -2.84 24.74 14.96
CA ILE A 404 -1.61 25.35 15.51
C ILE A 404 -1.33 26.70 14.82
N HIS A 405 -1.43 26.78 13.49
CA HIS A 405 -1.25 28.05 12.77
C HIS A 405 -2.26 29.12 13.18
N GLU A 406 -3.54 28.76 13.34
CA GLU A 406 -4.59 29.68 13.79
C GLU A 406 -4.29 30.22 15.20
N ARG A 407 -3.92 29.35 16.14
CA ARG A 407 -3.50 29.76 17.50
C ARG A 407 -2.28 30.68 17.48
N MET A 408 -1.28 30.40 16.64
CA MET A 408 -0.11 31.27 16.49
C MET A 408 -0.47 32.63 15.87
N TYR A 409 -1.39 32.66 14.89
CA TYR A 409 -1.86 33.91 14.29
C TYR A 409 -2.60 34.77 15.31
N ASN A 410 -3.57 34.19 16.02
CA ASN A 410 -4.34 34.89 17.05
C ASN A 410 -3.45 35.40 18.19
N HIS A 411 -2.47 34.59 18.63
CA HIS A 411 -1.50 35.02 19.63
C HIS A 411 -0.61 36.17 19.13
N ARG A 412 -0.12 36.13 17.89
CA ARG A 412 0.64 37.24 17.28
C ARG A 412 -0.20 38.50 17.13
N ALA A 413 -1.48 38.38 16.79
CA ALA A 413 -2.39 39.52 16.72
C ALA A 413 -2.56 40.18 18.10
N MET A 414 -2.76 39.39 19.16
CA MET A 414 -2.82 39.89 20.55
C MET A 414 -1.51 40.57 20.99
N VAL A 415 -0.36 39.95 20.71
CA VAL A 415 0.96 40.51 21.07
C VAL A 415 1.24 41.80 20.29
N ASN A 416 0.87 41.88 19.02
CA ASN A 416 1.02 43.10 18.22
C ASN A 416 0.08 44.21 18.69
N ASP A 417 -1.13 43.90 19.13
CA ASP A 417 -2.06 44.87 19.73
C ASP A 417 -1.52 45.39 21.07
N GLU A 418 -0.99 44.50 21.92
CA GLU A 418 -0.35 44.87 23.20
C GLU A 418 0.88 45.77 22.98
N ILE A 419 1.75 45.45 22.01
CA ILE A 419 2.89 46.29 21.62
C ILE A 419 2.43 47.64 21.04
N SER A 420 1.42 47.64 20.17
CA SER A 420 0.90 48.90 19.59
C SER A 420 0.28 49.78 20.68
N ARG A 421 -0.39 49.17 21.67
CA ARG A 421 -0.92 49.85 22.85
C ARG A 421 0.19 50.39 23.74
N SER A 422 1.26 49.63 24.00
CA SER A 422 2.38 50.10 24.83
C SER A 422 3.12 51.27 24.18
N ILE A 423 3.43 51.17 22.88
CA ILE A 423 4.03 52.27 22.10
C ILE A 423 3.12 53.51 22.12
N THR A 424 1.80 53.34 21.98
CA THR A 424 0.84 54.45 22.03
C THR A 424 0.83 55.14 23.40
N LEU A 425 0.91 54.36 24.48
CA LEU A 425 0.99 54.88 25.85
C LEU A 425 2.32 55.62 26.10
N GLU A 426 3.45 55.03 25.69
CA GLU A 426 4.78 55.63 25.81
C GLU A 426 4.90 56.95 25.02
N LEU A 427 4.49 56.98 23.75
CA LEU A 427 4.51 58.19 22.91
C LEU A 427 3.56 59.29 23.40
N GLY A 428 2.51 58.93 24.14
CA GLY A 428 1.54 59.87 24.72
C GLY A 428 1.86 60.32 26.14
N ASP A 429 3.01 59.94 26.71
CA ASP A 429 3.35 60.07 28.13
C ASP A 429 2.26 59.51 29.08
N GLN A 430 1.51 58.49 28.66
CA GLN A 430 0.34 57.93 29.36
C GLN A 430 0.63 56.57 30.03
N ALA A 431 -0.19 56.21 31.01
CA ALA A 431 -0.16 54.89 31.66
C ALA A 431 -1.56 54.40 32.05
N GLU A 432 -1.72 53.08 32.20
CA GLU A 432 -2.91 52.49 32.82
C GLU A 432 -2.84 52.63 34.34
N TYR A 433 -3.87 53.22 34.93
CA TYR A 433 -4.11 53.28 36.37
C TYR A 433 -5.33 52.44 36.74
N PHE A 434 -5.22 51.64 37.80
CA PHE A 434 -6.31 50.86 38.37
C PHE A 434 -7.05 51.67 39.44
N ASP A 435 -8.37 51.83 39.28
CA ASP A 435 -9.25 52.46 40.26
C ASP A 435 -9.62 51.44 41.37
N PRO A 436 -9.17 51.64 42.63
CA PRO A 436 -9.45 50.71 43.73
C PRO A 436 -10.87 50.86 44.32
N GLN A 437 -11.72 51.72 43.75
CA GLN A 437 -13.11 51.92 44.16
C GLN A 437 -14.09 51.30 43.17
N THR A 438 -13.85 51.45 41.86
CA THR A 438 -14.69 50.88 40.81
C THR A 438 -14.15 49.56 40.24
N GLY A 439 -12.86 49.28 40.40
CA GLY A 439 -12.18 48.15 39.76
C GLY A 439 -11.86 48.36 38.28
N GLU A 440 -12.18 49.52 37.73
CA GLU A 440 -11.94 49.84 36.33
C GLU A 440 -10.52 50.36 36.08
N LYS A 441 -10.06 50.25 34.83
CA LYS A 441 -8.83 50.89 34.36
C LYS A 441 -9.13 52.28 33.80
N ARG A 442 -8.17 53.19 33.94
CA ARG A 442 -8.16 54.50 33.28
C ARG A 442 -6.79 54.77 32.68
N THR A 443 -6.76 55.28 31.45
CA THR A 443 -5.54 55.82 30.86
C THR A 443 -5.43 57.28 31.28
N LEU A 444 -4.34 57.65 31.96
CA LEU A 444 -4.05 59.01 32.42
C LEU A 444 -2.59 59.34 32.13
N ILE A 445 -2.24 60.63 32.19
CA ILE A 445 -0.85 61.10 32.00
C ILE A 445 0.02 60.53 33.13
N SER A 446 1.24 60.13 32.78
CA SER A 446 2.15 59.35 33.62
C SER A 446 3.32 60.15 34.22
N THR A 447 3.40 61.45 33.89
CA THR A 447 4.40 62.42 34.39
C THR A 447 4.14 62.90 35.83
N PHE A 448 3.08 62.40 36.47
CA PHE A 448 2.71 62.71 37.85
C PHE A 448 3.00 61.54 38.79
N ASN A 449 3.73 61.82 39.88
CA ASN A 449 4.15 60.85 40.90
C ASN A 449 2.96 60.11 41.55
N ASN A 450 1.91 60.86 41.92
CA ASN A 450 0.75 60.34 42.64
C ASN A 450 -0.54 60.61 41.88
N THR A 451 -1.41 59.60 41.76
CA THR A 451 -2.74 59.71 41.16
C THR A 451 -3.80 59.18 42.13
N TRP A 452 -4.90 59.91 42.28
CA TRP A 452 -5.99 59.61 43.21
C TRP A 452 -7.36 59.65 42.52
N THR A 453 -8.32 58.87 43.01
CA THR A 453 -9.71 58.81 42.52
C THR A 453 -10.68 58.81 43.71
N ASN A 454 -11.85 59.43 43.57
CA ASN A 454 -12.97 59.30 44.51
C ASN A 454 -14.03 58.25 44.09
N GLY A 455 -13.78 57.47 43.03
CA GLY A 455 -14.70 56.48 42.46
C GLY A 455 -15.89 57.06 41.67
N ASN A 456 -16.19 58.36 41.83
CA ASN A 456 -17.32 59.05 41.20
C ASN A 456 -16.88 59.95 40.02
N GLY A 457 -15.75 59.62 39.38
CA GLY A 457 -15.24 60.33 38.20
C GLY A 457 -14.34 61.53 38.47
N ILE A 458 -14.01 61.86 39.72
CA ILE A 458 -12.99 62.88 40.04
C ILE A 458 -11.63 62.19 40.22
N PHE A 459 -10.67 62.60 39.39
CA PHE A 459 -9.28 62.15 39.42
C PHE A 459 -8.35 63.34 39.74
N ILE A 460 -7.32 63.10 40.55
CA ILE A 460 -6.34 64.13 40.96
C ILE A 460 -4.93 63.58 40.76
N GLN A 461 -4.09 64.31 40.04
CA GLN A 461 -2.68 63.98 39.84
C GLN A 461 -1.78 65.04 40.49
N SER A 462 -0.71 64.63 41.16
CA SER A 462 0.22 65.53 41.86
C SER A 462 1.65 65.00 41.89
N ASN A 463 2.61 65.93 41.84
CA ASN A 463 4.04 65.66 42.02
C ASN A 463 4.55 65.95 43.44
N ASP A 464 3.75 66.61 44.28
CA ASP A 464 4.11 66.91 45.67
C ASP A 464 4.04 65.62 46.52
N PRO A 465 5.14 65.19 47.17
CA PRO A 465 5.18 63.98 47.98
C PRO A 465 4.31 64.07 49.25
N ASN A 466 3.97 65.27 49.71
CA ASN A 466 3.13 65.49 50.88
C ASN A 466 1.64 65.71 50.54
N PHE A 467 1.28 65.69 49.25
CA PHE A 467 -0.09 65.95 48.81
C PHE A 467 -1.05 64.81 49.20
N ASN A 468 -1.97 65.11 50.11
CA ASN A 468 -3.05 64.22 50.51
C ASN A 468 -4.43 64.86 50.22
N PRO A 469 -5.20 64.38 49.22
CA PRO A 469 -6.53 64.91 48.91
C PRO A 469 -7.60 64.61 49.98
N ASN A 470 -7.24 63.86 51.03
CA ASN A 470 -8.08 63.64 52.20
C ASN A 470 -7.78 64.60 53.37
N ASP A 471 -6.77 65.47 53.26
CA ASP A 471 -6.51 66.52 54.24
C ASP A 471 -7.65 67.58 54.22
N PRO A 472 -8.22 67.97 55.38
CA PRO A 472 -9.31 68.94 55.44
C PRO A 472 -9.01 70.28 54.77
N SER A 473 -7.77 70.79 54.89
CA SER A 473 -7.35 72.06 54.31
C SER A 473 -7.28 71.99 52.78
N ILE A 474 -6.78 70.87 52.24
CA ILE A 474 -6.72 70.59 50.79
C ILE A 474 -8.14 70.40 50.25
N ARG A 475 -9.00 69.65 50.94
CA ARG A 475 -10.41 69.48 50.55
C ARG A 475 -11.16 70.80 50.47
N GLN A 476 -11.00 71.67 51.46
CA GLN A 476 -11.64 72.98 51.46
C GLN A 476 -11.09 73.88 50.34
N ARG A 477 -9.75 73.92 50.16
CA ARG A 477 -9.07 74.74 49.14
C ARG A 477 -9.48 74.39 47.70
N PHE A 478 -9.69 73.12 47.40
CA PHE A 478 -10.02 72.63 46.07
C PHE A 478 -11.49 72.16 45.91
N ASN A 479 -12.35 72.43 46.90
CA ASN A 479 -13.75 72.03 46.96
C ASN A 479 -13.99 70.52 46.67
N LEU A 480 -13.14 69.66 47.25
CA LEU A 480 -13.13 68.22 46.98
C LEU A 480 -14.15 67.47 47.85
N THR A 481 -15.00 66.66 47.22
CA THR A 481 -16.01 65.83 47.87
C THR A 481 -15.77 64.34 47.63
N GLY A 482 -16.11 63.52 48.63
CA GLY A 482 -15.87 62.07 48.62
C GLY A 482 -14.57 61.65 49.34
N ASN A 483 -14.27 60.36 49.28
CA ASN A 483 -13.07 59.76 49.89
C ASN A 483 -12.10 59.35 48.78
N PHE A 484 -10.89 59.91 48.77
CA PHE A 484 -9.92 59.67 47.71
C PHE A 484 -9.01 58.50 48.05
N ARG A 485 -8.83 57.58 47.10
CA ARG A 485 -7.86 56.48 47.19
C ARG A 485 -6.82 56.61 46.09
N MET A 486 -5.57 56.28 46.42
CA MET A 486 -4.47 56.30 45.46
C MET A 486 -4.66 55.17 44.43
N MET A 487 -4.59 55.51 43.15
CA MET A 487 -4.64 54.56 42.05
C MET A 487 -3.26 53.92 41.86
N ARG A 488 -3.22 52.64 41.50
CA ARG A 488 -1.95 51.95 41.19
C ARG A 488 -1.69 52.02 39.68
N ARG A 489 -0.52 52.51 39.29
CA ARG A 489 0.00 52.35 37.92
C ARG A 489 0.25 50.87 37.67
N ARG A 490 -0.09 50.41 36.47
CA ARG A 490 0.19 49.05 35.98
C ARG A 490 1.47 49.01 35.15
#